data_AF-A0A1V4K587-F1
#
_entry.id   AF-A0A1V4K587-F1
#
_cell.length_a   1.000
_cell.length_b   1.000
_cell.length_c   1.000
_cell.angle_alpha   90.00
_cell.angle_beta   90.00
_cell.angle_gamma   90.00
#
_symmetry.space_group_name_H-M   'P 1'
#
loop_
_entity.id
_entity.type
_entity.pdbx_description
1 polymer ?
#
loop_
_entity_poly.entity_id
_entity_poly.type
_entity_poly.pdbx_seq_one_letter_code
_entity_poly.pdbx_strand_id
1 'polypeptide(L)'
;MAESRAAGQNKGKKELHRQWKQGHVFWEEYRDTAWLCRDDAKAQLELNLAMDAKNNKKGFYRYVNEKKKVKESVPCLMSKTGKLLTMDKKKADVLSNFFAPVFTGKLSSHTSQVDELQKSLPL
;
A
#
# COMPACT_ATOMS: atom_id res chain seq x y z
N MET A 1 -13.92 1.45 -31.63
CA MET A 1 -14.20 2.51 -30.62
C MET A 1 -13.38 2.38 -29.32
N ALA A 2 -12.99 1.18 -28.87
CA ALA A 2 -12.18 1.03 -27.65
C ALA A 2 -10.72 1.52 -27.79
N GLU A 3 -10.10 1.31 -28.95
CA GLU A 3 -8.71 1.70 -29.23
C GLU A 3 -8.48 3.22 -29.25
N SER A 4 -9.47 3.98 -29.72
CA SER A 4 -9.42 5.44 -29.77
C SER A 4 -9.41 6.07 -28.37
N ARG A 5 -10.03 5.42 -27.39
CA ARG A 5 -10.10 5.90 -25.99
C ARG A 5 -8.79 5.67 -25.25
N ALA A 6 -8.16 4.51 -25.46
CA ALA A 6 -6.87 4.16 -24.87
C ALA A 6 -5.71 5.04 -25.39
N ALA A 7 -5.73 5.39 -26.68
CA ALA A 7 -4.72 6.26 -27.28
C ALA A 7 -4.79 7.71 -26.75
N GLY A 8 -5.97 8.21 -26.41
CA GLY A 8 -6.17 9.55 -25.83
C GLY A 8 -5.64 9.67 -24.40
N GLN A 9 -5.91 8.66 -23.55
CA GLN A 9 -5.48 8.66 -22.15
C GLN A 9 -3.96 8.57 -21.98
N ASN A 10 -3.29 7.78 -22.83
CA ASN A 10 -1.83 7.62 -22.76
C ASN A 10 -1.09 8.89 -23.21
N LYS A 11 -1.66 9.65 -24.18
CA LYS A 11 -1.16 10.97 -24.57
C LYS A 11 -1.30 11.99 -23.43
N GLY A 12 -2.46 12.03 -22.75
CA GLY A 12 -2.68 12.89 -21.58
C GLY A 12 -1.73 12.58 -20.43
N LYS A 13 -1.48 11.30 -20.14
CA LYS A 13 -0.51 10.87 -19.11
C LYS A 13 0.92 11.31 -19.39
N LYS A 14 1.37 11.23 -20.66
CA LYS A 14 2.72 11.68 -21.06
C LYS A 14 2.88 13.18 -20.91
N GLU A 15 1.84 13.94 -21.28
CA GLU A 15 1.83 15.39 -21.13
C GLU A 15 1.85 15.80 -19.66
N LEU A 16 0.98 15.20 -18.84
CA LEU A 16 0.97 15.43 -17.39
C LEU A 16 2.31 15.05 -16.73
N HIS A 17 2.96 13.99 -17.20
CA HIS A 17 4.30 13.63 -16.73
C HIS A 17 5.33 14.73 -17.04
N ARG A 18 5.28 15.29 -18.26
CA ARG A 18 6.15 16.40 -18.66
C ARG A 18 5.89 17.64 -17.82
N GLN A 19 4.62 18.00 -17.61
CA GLN A 19 4.23 19.15 -16.81
C GLN A 19 4.60 19.02 -15.33
N TRP A 20 4.42 17.82 -14.75
CA TRP A 20 4.91 17.52 -13.39
C TRP A 20 6.43 17.66 -13.30
N LYS A 21 7.18 17.15 -14.30
CA LYS A 21 8.65 17.29 -14.35
C LYS A 21 9.11 18.75 -14.45
N GLN A 22 8.28 19.62 -15.03
CA GLN A 22 8.52 21.06 -15.17
C GLN A 22 7.99 21.87 -13.97
N GLY A 23 7.32 21.24 -13.00
CA GLY A 23 6.76 21.91 -11.82
C GLY A 23 5.43 22.62 -12.07
N HIS A 24 4.81 22.44 -13.23
CA HIS A 24 3.51 23.04 -13.56
C HIS A 24 2.32 22.30 -12.93
N VAL A 25 2.52 21.05 -12.51
CA VAL A 25 1.48 20.17 -11.96
C VAL A 25 1.96 19.57 -10.65
N PHE A 26 1.08 19.53 -9.65
CA PHE A 26 1.40 18.90 -8.38
C PHE A 26 1.59 17.40 -8.53
N TRP A 27 2.48 16.83 -7.72
CA TRP A 27 2.73 15.38 -7.72
C TRP A 27 1.43 14.57 -7.51
N GLU A 28 0.50 15.08 -6.70
CA GLU A 28 -0.76 14.41 -6.38
C GLU A 28 -1.67 14.29 -7.61
N GLU A 29 -1.86 15.39 -8.36
CA GLU A 29 -2.65 15.40 -9.60
C GLU A 29 -2.08 14.46 -10.66
N TYR A 30 -0.75 14.46 -10.83
CA TYR A 30 -0.07 13.53 -11.71
C TYR A 30 -0.25 12.07 -11.27
N ARG A 31 -0.06 11.80 -9.97
CA ARG A 31 -0.21 10.47 -9.39
C ARG A 31 -1.62 9.95 -9.64
N ASP A 32 -2.64 10.72 -9.30
CA ASP A 32 -4.04 10.28 -9.37
C ASP A 32 -4.44 10.01 -10.82
N THR A 33 -4.05 10.88 -11.75
CA THR A 33 -4.25 10.66 -13.19
C THR A 33 -3.50 9.43 -13.71
N ALA A 34 -2.25 9.25 -13.28
CA ALA A 34 -1.44 8.11 -13.67
C ALA A 34 -2.01 6.78 -13.13
N TRP A 35 -2.63 6.82 -11.95
CA TRP A 35 -3.36 5.72 -11.33
C TRP A 35 -4.60 5.35 -12.15
N LEU A 36 -5.47 6.31 -12.45
CA LEU A 36 -6.67 6.09 -13.27
C LEU A 36 -6.33 5.47 -14.63
N CYS A 37 -5.33 6.03 -15.32
CA CYS A 37 -4.87 5.48 -16.61
C CYS A 37 -4.38 4.04 -16.49
N ARG A 38 -3.79 3.65 -15.34
CA ARG A 38 -3.32 2.28 -15.13
C ARG A 38 -4.50 1.32 -14.95
N ASP A 39 -5.51 1.73 -14.20
CA ASP A 39 -6.68 0.89 -13.94
C ASP A 39 -7.54 0.72 -15.18
N ASP A 40 -7.69 1.78 -15.99
CA ASP A 40 -8.36 1.68 -17.30
C ASP A 40 -7.62 0.73 -18.25
N ALA A 41 -6.30 0.88 -18.39
CA ALA A 41 -5.50 -0.01 -19.23
C ALA A 41 -5.56 -1.47 -18.74
N LYS A 42 -5.60 -1.67 -17.41
CA LYS A 42 -5.74 -2.99 -16.80
C LYS A 42 -7.11 -3.60 -17.11
N ALA A 43 -8.19 -2.83 -16.96
CA ALA A 43 -9.55 -3.30 -17.26
C ALA A 43 -9.70 -3.70 -18.74
N GLN A 44 -9.11 -2.93 -19.66
CA GLN A 44 -9.13 -3.28 -21.08
C GLN A 44 -8.35 -4.56 -21.38
N LEU A 45 -7.18 -4.74 -20.77
CA LEU A 45 -6.40 -5.98 -20.91
C LEU A 45 -7.18 -7.20 -20.38
N GLU A 46 -7.79 -7.08 -19.20
CA GLU A 46 -8.59 -8.14 -18.58
C GLU A 46 -9.82 -8.49 -19.43
N LEU A 47 -10.50 -7.49 -19.98
CA LEU A 47 -11.63 -7.70 -20.90
C LEU A 47 -11.18 -8.47 -22.15
N ASN A 48 -10.06 -8.08 -22.77
CA ASN A 48 -9.54 -8.76 -23.95
C ASN A 48 -9.16 -10.22 -23.65
N LEU A 49 -8.52 -10.47 -22.50
CA LEU A 49 -8.18 -11.82 -22.07
C LEU A 49 -9.42 -12.67 -21.78
N ALA A 50 -10.48 -12.08 -21.21
CA ALA A 50 -11.73 -12.77 -20.93
C ALA A 50 -12.48 -13.11 -22.23
N MET A 51 -12.56 -12.16 -23.17
CA MET A 51 -13.18 -12.40 -24.49
C MET A 51 -12.45 -13.47 -25.28
N ASP A 52 -11.12 -13.48 -25.23
CA ASP A 52 -10.29 -14.43 -25.98
C ASP A 52 -9.98 -15.73 -25.19
N ALA A 53 -10.60 -15.93 -24.02
CA ALA A 53 -10.30 -17.07 -23.16
C ALA A 53 -10.52 -18.43 -23.85
N LYS A 54 -11.45 -18.50 -24.82
CA LYS A 54 -11.74 -19.72 -25.58
C LYS A 54 -10.60 -20.09 -26.55
N ASN A 55 -10.01 -19.10 -27.22
CA ASN A 55 -8.95 -19.32 -28.21
C ASN A 55 -7.56 -19.29 -27.58
N ASN A 56 -7.39 -18.53 -26.50
CA ASN A 56 -6.12 -18.31 -25.81
C ASN A 56 -6.21 -18.64 -24.31
N LYS A 57 -6.59 -19.88 -24.01
CA LYS A 57 -6.66 -20.41 -22.63
C LYS A 57 -5.35 -20.21 -21.88
N LYS A 58 -4.21 -20.46 -22.55
CA LYS A 58 -2.87 -20.32 -21.95
C LYS A 58 -2.58 -18.87 -21.52
N GLY A 59 -2.94 -17.89 -22.34
CA GLY A 59 -2.78 -16.47 -22.02
C GLY A 59 -3.62 -16.05 -20.81
N PHE A 60 -4.88 -16.47 -20.77
CA PHE A 60 -5.79 -16.19 -19.66
C PHE A 60 -5.27 -16.76 -18.33
N TYR A 61 -4.97 -18.06 -18.28
CA TYR A 61 -4.49 -18.70 -17.05
C TYR A 61 -3.11 -18.20 -16.61
N ARG A 62 -2.22 -17.84 -17.56
CA ARG A 62 -0.94 -17.20 -17.22
C ARG A 62 -1.17 -15.89 -16.48
N TYR A 63 -2.05 -15.02 -16.99
CA TYR A 63 -2.37 -13.75 -16.35
C TYR A 63 -2.94 -13.95 -14.93
N VAL A 64 -3.91 -14.86 -14.78
CA VAL A 64 -4.51 -15.17 -13.47
C VAL A 64 -3.45 -15.67 -12.48
N ASN A 65 -2.57 -16.57 -12.92
CA ASN A 65 -1.50 -17.11 -12.07
C ASN A 65 -0.48 -16.03 -11.69
N GLU A 66 -0.13 -15.12 -12.60
CA GLU A 66 0.74 -13.98 -12.30
C GLU A 66 0.12 -13.03 -11.28
N LYS A 67 -1.18 -12.73 -11.38
CA LYS A 67 -1.89 -11.85 -10.44
C LYS A 67 -2.11 -12.45 -9.07
N LYS A 68 -2.22 -13.78 -8.97
CA LYS A 68 -2.33 -14.49 -7.69
C LYS A 68 -1.04 -14.49 -6.89
N LYS A 69 0.12 -14.20 -7.51
CA LYS A 69 1.39 -14.14 -6.78
C LYS A 69 1.35 -13.02 -5.76
N VAL A 70 1.41 -13.40 -4.48
CA VAL A 70 1.66 -12.44 -3.40
C VAL A 70 3.06 -11.89 -3.61
N LYS A 71 3.18 -10.56 -3.69
CA LYS A 71 4.48 -9.89 -3.70
C LYS A 71 4.95 -9.89 -2.24
N GLU A 72 5.91 -10.75 -1.91
CA GLU A 72 6.44 -10.87 -0.55
C GLU A 72 7.21 -9.63 -0.07
N SER A 73 7.41 -8.63 -0.95
CA SER A 73 8.14 -7.41 -0.59
C SER A 73 7.24 -6.29 -0.10
N VAL A 74 7.62 -5.74 1.06
CA VAL A 74 7.07 -4.50 1.59
C VAL A 74 7.41 -3.36 0.62
N PRO A 75 6.44 -2.52 0.22
CA PRO A 75 6.71 -1.32 -0.59
C PRO A 75 7.75 -0.41 0.06
N CYS A 76 8.50 0.33 -0.76
CA CYS A 76 9.56 1.20 -0.27
C CYS A 76 9.00 2.26 0.71
N LEU A 77 9.53 2.29 1.93
CA LEU A 77 9.01 3.14 2.99
C LEU A 77 9.37 4.61 2.73
N MET A 78 8.37 5.48 2.78
CA MET A 78 8.55 6.93 2.64
C MET A 78 8.46 7.60 4.00
N SER A 79 9.28 8.63 4.21
CA SER A 79 9.16 9.53 5.35
C SER A 79 7.92 10.42 5.23
N LYS A 80 7.51 11.05 6.34
CA LYS A 80 6.41 12.05 6.36
C LYS A 80 6.66 13.21 5.37
N THR A 81 7.91 13.50 5.05
CA THR A 81 8.33 14.53 4.09
C THR A 81 8.41 14.01 2.64
N GLY A 82 7.93 12.79 2.37
CA GLY A 82 7.92 12.19 1.03
C GLY A 82 9.29 11.71 0.52
N LYS A 83 10.35 11.79 1.34
CA LYS A 83 11.67 11.22 0.99
C LYS A 83 11.72 9.72 1.26
N LEU A 84 12.34 8.98 0.35
CA LEU A 84 12.58 7.55 0.49
C LEU A 84 13.51 7.27 1.69
N LEU A 85 13.13 6.33 2.55
CA LEU A 85 14.00 5.88 3.64
C LEU A 85 15.03 4.90 3.09
N THR A 86 16.27 5.36 2.95
CA THR A 86 17.39 4.53 2.50
C THR A 86 18.07 3.76 3.63
N MET A 87 18.00 4.29 4.87
CA MET A 87 18.67 3.73 6.05
C MET A 87 17.77 2.73 6.77
N ASP A 88 18.25 1.51 7.00
CA ASP A 88 17.44 0.43 7.59
C ASP A 88 16.99 0.73 9.01
N LYS A 89 17.83 1.40 9.82
CA LYS A 89 17.43 1.89 11.16
C LYS A 89 16.18 2.77 11.10
N LYS A 90 16.13 3.73 10.16
CA LYS A 90 14.97 4.62 10.01
C LYS A 90 13.72 3.87 9.57
N LYS A 91 13.87 2.83 8.73
CA LYS A 91 12.75 1.97 8.34
C LYS A 91 12.22 1.20 9.56
N ALA A 92 13.12 0.61 10.35
CA ALA A 92 12.79 -0.15 11.56
C ALA A 92 12.08 0.74 12.60
N ASP A 93 12.56 1.97 12.82
CA ASP A 93 11.94 2.91 13.76
C ASP A 93 10.50 3.26 13.34
N VAL A 94 10.26 3.51 12.04
CA VAL A 94 8.90 3.82 11.55
C VAL A 94 7.97 2.63 11.68
N LEU A 95 8.43 1.43 11.35
CA LEU A 95 7.65 0.20 11.52
C LEU A 95 7.37 -0.08 13.00
N SER A 96 8.37 0.04 13.87
CA SER A 96 8.24 -0.13 15.32
C SER A 96 7.19 0.81 15.90
N ASN A 97 7.26 2.10 15.56
CA ASN A 97 6.27 3.08 16.01
C ASN A 97 4.86 2.80 15.48
N PHE A 98 4.73 2.25 14.26
CA PHE A 98 3.43 1.89 13.69
C PHE A 98 2.77 0.72 14.44
N PHE A 99 3.56 -0.27 14.86
CA PHE A 99 3.05 -1.45 15.57
C PHE A 99 3.07 -1.34 17.10
N ALA A 100 3.78 -0.38 17.68
CA ALA A 100 3.87 -0.23 19.14
C ALA A 100 2.50 -0.25 19.86
N PRO A 101 1.44 0.40 19.36
CA PRO A 101 0.13 0.33 20.00
C PRO A 101 -0.53 -1.06 19.95
N VAL A 102 -0.19 -1.90 18.96
CA VAL A 102 -0.71 -3.27 18.82
C VAL A 102 -0.12 -4.18 19.91
N PHE A 103 1.13 -3.91 20.31
CA PHE A 103 1.84 -4.66 21.34
C PHE A 103 1.70 -4.08 22.75
N THR A 104 1.16 -2.87 22.88
CA THR A 104 0.92 -2.22 24.16
C THR A 104 -0.47 -2.57 24.68
N GLY A 105 -0.63 -3.75 25.27
CA GLY A 105 -1.85 -4.13 25.98
C GLY A 105 -2.10 -3.19 27.16
N LYS A 106 -3.35 -2.75 27.35
CA LYS A 106 -3.74 -1.97 28.55
C LYS A 106 -3.46 -2.82 29.79
N LEU A 107 -2.41 -2.49 30.54
CA LEU A 107 -2.25 -2.95 31.91
C LEU A 107 -3.31 -2.24 32.75
N SER A 108 -4.53 -2.78 32.74
CA SER A 108 -5.55 -2.44 33.73
C SER A 108 -5.11 -3.04 35.05
N SER A 109 -4.33 -2.27 35.81
CA SER A 109 -3.91 -2.61 37.16
C SER A 109 -5.14 -2.62 38.07
N HIS A 110 -5.78 -3.78 38.23
CA HIS A 110 -6.65 -4.01 39.38
C HIS A 110 -5.76 -4.12 40.61
N THR A 111 -5.58 -3.00 41.30
CA THR A 111 -4.92 -2.94 42.61
C THR A 111 -5.85 -3.63 43.63
N SER A 112 -5.65 -4.91 43.90
CA SER A 112 -6.27 -5.56 45.06
C SER A 112 -5.35 -5.38 46.28
N GLN A 113 -5.72 -4.48 47.19
CA GLN A 113 -5.17 -4.46 48.54
C GLN A 113 -5.69 -5.69 49.30
N VAL A 114 -4.80 -6.61 49.69
CA VAL A 114 -5.02 -7.52 50.82
C VAL A 114 -3.67 -7.83 51.46
N ASP A 115 -3.69 -8.00 52.78
CA ASP A 115 -2.68 -8.55 53.72
C ASP A 115 -1.99 -7.52 54.63
N GLU A 116 -1.96 -7.65 55.96
CA GLU A 116 -2.56 -8.63 56.89
C GLU A 116 -2.40 -8.09 58.33
N LEU A 117 -3.42 -8.33 59.16
CA LEU A 117 -3.59 -7.84 60.52
C LEU A 117 -3.12 -8.92 61.50
N GLN A 118 -1.86 -8.96 61.94
CA GLN A 118 -1.47 -9.66 63.19
C GLN A 118 -0.24 -9.04 63.86
N LYS A 119 -0.46 -8.04 64.71
CA LYS A 119 0.42 -7.71 65.84
C LYS A 119 -0.41 -7.68 67.11
N SER A 120 -0.54 -8.83 67.77
CA SER A 120 -0.90 -8.91 69.19
C SER A 120 0.25 -9.56 69.96
N LEU A 121 0.87 -8.74 70.81
CA LEU A 121 1.79 -9.01 71.96
C LEU A 121 1.21 -10.05 72.96
N PRO A 122 1.86 -10.42 74.11
CA PRO A 122 3.07 -9.89 74.80
C PRO A 122 4.06 -11.04 75.21
N LEU A 123 5.17 -10.91 75.97
CA LEU A 123 5.73 -10.00 76.99
C LEU A 123 7.25 -9.88 76.75
#